data_AF-A0A0D8X542-F1
#
_entry.id   AF-A0A0D8X542-F1
#
_cell.length_a   1.000
_cell.length_b   1.000
_cell.length_c   1.000
_cell.angle_alpha   90.00
_cell.angle_beta   90.00
_cell.angle_gamma   90.00
#
_symmetry.space_group_name_H-M   'P 1'
#
loop_
_entity.id
_entity.type
_entity.pdbx_description
1 polymer ?
#
loop_
_entity_poly.entity_id
_entity_poly.type
_entity_poly.pdbx_seq_one_letter_code
_entity_poly.pdbx_strand_id
1 'polypeptide(L)'
;MLGFSVTATLCRPQSVCTGLRLLPSLPCPLFGEDLQIDWDDPRLFTLAALRRRGIPAEAINAFVAKLGLTMTQMVIDPHVLDATVRDYLNTRAPSTMAVLQGLKVIIQNFDEMDLTPFVMVPDFPSDPMCTKNHKVAFDR
;
A
#
# COMPACT_ATOMS: atom_id res chain seq x y z
N MET A 1 19.02 -48.15 34.27
CA MET A 1 19.67 -47.28 33.27
C MET A 1 18.83 -47.37 32.00
N LEU A 2 18.15 -46.26 31.67
CA LEU A 2 17.18 -46.17 30.58
C LEU A 2 17.90 -46.02 29.23
N GLY A 3 17.65 -46.94 28.31
CA GLY A 3 17.98 -46.79 26.89
C GLY A 3 16.70 -46.50 26.11
N PHE A 4 16.41 -45.23 25.86
CA PHE A 4 15.29 -44.82 25.00
C PHE A 4 15.73 -44.83 23.54
N SER A 5 15.19 -45.79 22.79
CA SER A 5 15.11 -45.79 21.34
C SER A 5 14.16 -44.67 20.90
N VAL A 6 14.62 -43.75 20.05
CA VAL A 6 13.75 -42.81 19.34
C VAL A 6 13.79 -43.14 17.86
N THR A 7 12.77 -43.89 17.46
CA THR A 7 12.43 -44.26 16.10
C THR A 7 12.06 -43.01 15.30
N ALA A 8 12.68 -42.81 14.14
CA ALA A 8 12.29 -41.78 13.18
C ALA A 8 10.96 -42.19 12.53
N THR A 9 9.85 -41.68 13.06
CA THR A 9 8.52 -41.88 12.47
C THR A 9 8.33 -40.90 11.32
N LEU A 10 8.29 -41.44 10.09
CA LEU A 10 7.78 -40.76 8.90
C LEU A 10 6.47 -40.03 9.21
N CYS A 11 6.48 -38.70 9.09
CA CYS A 11 5.26 -37.90 9.13
C CYS A 11 4.57 -38.01 7.77
N ARG A 12 3.53 -38.85 7.69
CA ARG A 12 2.58 -38.88 6.57
C ARG A 12 1.91 -37.51 6.39
N PRO A 13 1.54 -37.14 5.15
CA PRO A 13 0.73 -35.96 4.88
C PRO A 13 -0.73 -36.27 5.25
N GLN A 14 -1.49 -35.23 5.56
CA GLN A 14 -2.92 -35.25 5.94
C GLN A 14 -3.19 -35.32 7.46
N SER A 15 -3.07 -34.17 8.13
CA SER A 15 -3.99 -33.82 9.22
C SER A 15 -4.00 -32.31 9.44
N VAL A 16 -5.16 -31.73 9.13
CA VAL A 16 -5.72 -30.44 9.55
C VAL A 16 -5.00 -29.82 10.75
N CYS A 17 -4.24 -28.75 10.52
CA CYS A 17 -3.67 -27.94 11.59
C CYS A 17 -4.70 -26.91 12.08
N THR A 18 -5.61 -27.35 12.95
CA THR A 18 -6.39 -26.45 13.81
C THR A 18 -5.51 -26.08 15.00
N GLY A 19 -4.97 -24.87 15.00
CA GLY A 19 -4.16 -24.37 16.11
C GLY A 19 -3.35 -23.15 15.69
N LEU A 20 -3.91 -21.96 15.92
CA LEU A 20 -3.24 -20.68 15.69
C LEU A 20 -2.10 -20.52 16.71
N ARG A 21 -0.94 -21.10 16.41
CA ARG A 21 0.29 -20.92 17.18
C ARG A 21 1.08 -19.80 16.53
N LEU A 22 0.91 -18.58 17.03
CA LEU A 22 1.74 -17.43 16.67
C LEU A 22 3.14 -17.65 17.27
N LEU A 23 4.01 -18.34 16.52
CA LEU A 23 5.46 -18.36 16.79
C LEU A 23 6.09 -17.15 16.09
N PRO A 24 6.90 -16.32 16.79
CA PRO A 24 7.36 -15.03 16.28
C PRO A 24 8.59 -15.09 15.36
N SER A 25 8.90 -16.21 14.69
CA SER A 25 10.14 -16.30 13.91
C SER A 25 10.23 -17.41 12.84
N LEU A 26 9.11 -17.88 12.27
CA LEU A 26 9.20 -18.82 11.15
C LEU A 26 9.53 -18.06 9.84
N PRO A 27 10.66 -18.37 9.16
CA PRO A 27 10.87 -17.92 7.79
C PRO A 27 9.77 -18.51 6.90
N CYS A 28 9.21 -17.68 6.02
CA CYS A 28 8.10 -18.01 5.12
C CYS A 28 8.42 -19.29 4.32
N PRO A 29 7.65 -20.39 4.49
CA PRO A 29 7.89 -21.63 3.75
C PRO A 29 7.10 -21.70 2.43
N LEU A 30 6.44 -20.62 2.00
CA LEU A 30 5.42 -20.66 0.94
C LEU A 30 5.87 -20.18 -0.45
N PHE A 31 7.11 -19.71 -0.60
CA PHE A 31 7.64 -19.29 -1.90
C PHE A 31 8.99 -19.94 -2.17
N GLY A 32 9.17 -20.44 -3.40
CA GLY A 32 10.41 -21.08 -3.86
C GLY A 32 11.63 -20.17 -3.68
N GLU A 33 12.79 -20.83 -3.61
CA GLU A 33 14.11 -20.32 -3.20
C GLU A 33 14.65 -19.05 -3.88
N ASP A 34 13.95 -18.48 -4.86
CA ASP A 34 14.37 -17.28 -5.60
C ASP A 34 13.58 -16.00 -5.26
N LEU A 35 12.53 -16.08 -4.43
CA LEU A 35 11.68 -14.93 -4.11
C LEU A 35 11.45 -14.82 -2.59
N GLN A 36 12.39 -14.19 -1.90
CA GLN A 36 12.28 -13.86 -0.48
C GLN A 36 11.29 -12.70 -0.30
N ILE A 37 9.99 -13.01 -0.39
CA ILE A 37 8.90 -12.06 -0.12
C ILE A 37 8.65 -12.04 1.38
N ASP A 38 8.95 -10.91 2.02
CA ASP A 38 8.51 -10.63 3.39
C ASP A 38 6.98 -10.56 3.45
N TRP A 39 6.39 -10.92 4.59
CA TRP A 39 4.93 -10.85 4.83
C TRP A 39 4.32 -9.44 4.65
N ASP A 40 5.20 -8.44 4.61
CA ASP A 40 4.88 -7.02 4.45
C ASP A 40 5.06 -6.53 3.00
N ASP A 41 5.28 -7.40 2.01
CA ASP A 41 5.39 -6.98 0.61
C ASP A 41 4.08 -6.36 0.10
N PRO A 42 4.08 -5.12 -0.43
CA PRO A 42 2.90 -4.43 -0.96
C PRO A 42 2.10 -5.18 -2.05
N ARG A 43 2.67 -6.25 -2.65
CA ARG A 43 2.00 -7.11 -3.62
C ARG A 43 1.01 -8.07 -2.99
N LEU A 44 1.14 -8.34 -1.69
CA LEU A 44 0.22 -9.18 -0.92
C LEU A 44 -0.94 -8.36 -0.38
N PHE A 45 -2.08 -9.02 -0.13
CA PHE A 45 -3.27 -8.41 0.47
C PHE A 45 -3.37 -8.69 1.98
N THR A 46 -2.24 -8.82 2.66
CA THR A 46 -2.17 -8.92 4.12
C THR A 46 -2.34 -7.53 4.74
N LEU A 47 -2.83 -7.43 5.99
CA LEU A 47 -3.01 -6.13 6.64
C LEU A 47 -1.70 -5.34 6.74
N ALA A 48 -0.58 -6.03 6.97
CA ALA A 48 0.74 -5.41 7.05
C ALA A 48 1.22 -4.91 5.67
N ALA A 49 1.01 -5.69 4.60
CA ALA A 49 1.27 -5.27 3.24
C ALA A 49 0.43 -4.06 2.80
N LEU A 50 -0.88 -4.04 3.10
CA LEU A 50 -1.76 -2.92 2.77
C LEU A 50 -1.33 -1.64 3.49
N ARG A 51 -0.88 -1.75 4.74
CA ARG A 51 -0.31 -0.62 5.48
C ARG A 51 0.98 -0.12 4.82
N ARG A 52 1.89 -1.00 4.40
CA ARG A 52 3.12 -0.62 3.69
C ARG A 52 2.85 -0.04 2.29
N ARG A 53 1.77 -0.48 1.64
CA ARG A 53 1.26 0.07 0.38
C ARG A 53 0.73 1.50 0.52
N GLY A 54 0.51 1.98 1.76
CA GLY A 54 0.03 3.34 2.04
C GLY A 54 -1.49 3.44 2.11
N ILE A 55 -2.20 2.34 2.29
CA ILE A 55 -3.66 2.35 2.44
C ILE A 55 -4.03 2.79 3.86
N PRO A 56 -4.82 3.87 4.02
CA PRO A 56 -5.25 4.33 5.34
C PRO A 56 -6.29 3.38 5.95
N ALA A 57 -6.25 3.20 7.28
CA ALA A 57 -7.14 2.30 8.00
C ALA A 57 -8.62 2.69 7.83
N GLU A 58 -8.92 3.98 7.75
CA GLU A 58 -10.28 4.45 7.57
C GLU A 58 -10.86 4.08 6.20
N ALA A 59 -10.02 3.97 5.16
CA ALA A 59 -10.48 3.51 3.84
C ALA A 59 -10.86 2.03 3.87
N ILE A 60 -10.15 1.20 4.63
CA ILE A 60 -10.49 -0.22 4.83
C ILE A 60 -11.82 -0.33 5.60
N ASN A 61 -12.02 0.47 6.64
CA ASN A 61 -13.28 0.49 7.38
C ASN A 61 -14.45 0.93 6.50
N ALA A 62 -14.24 1.96 5.67
CA ALA A 62 -15.24 2.42 4.72
C ALA A 62 -15.55 1.34 3.66
N PHE A 63 -14.56 0.57 3.22
CA PHE A 63 -14.75 -0.55 2.31
C PHE A 63 -15.60 -1.67 2.92
N VAL A 64 -15.29 -2.08 4.16
CA VAL A 64 -16.11 -3.07 4.89
C VAL A 64 -17.54 -2.57 5.10
N ALA A 65 -17.71 -1.28 5.41
CA ALA A 65 -19.03 -0.66 5.53
C ALA A 65 -19.81 -0.64 4.20
N LYS A 66 -19.13 -0.40 3.07
CA LYS A 66 -19.73 -0.43 1.72
C LYS A 66 -20.18 -1.83 1.29
N LEU A 67 -19.43 -2.87 1.63
CA LEU A 67 -19.77 -4.26 1.29
C LEU A 67 -21.02 -4.75 2.03
N GLY A 68 -21.21 -4.26 3.25
CA GLY A 68 -22.27 -4.74 4.14
C GLY A 68 -21.98 -6.13 4.72
N LEU A 69 -22.74 -6.49 5.74
CA LEU A 69 -22.66 -7.81 6.37
C LEU A 69 -23.62 -8.77 5.68
N THR A 70 -23.07 -9.83 5.09
CA THR A 70 -23.84 -10.93 4.51
C THR A 70 -23.40 -12.25 5.15
N MET A 71 -24.31 -13.21 5.25
CA MET A 71 -24.01 -14.55 5.79
C MET A 71 -23.35 -15.47 4.76
N THR A 72 -23.19 -15.00 3.52
CA THR A 72 -22.65 -15.76 2.40
C THR A 72 -21.18 -15.44 2.18
N GLN A 73 -20.40 -16.45 1.79
CA GLN A 73 -19.03 -16.22 1.36
C GLN A 73 -19.03 -15.49 0.02
N MET A 74 -18.33 -14.36 -0.04
CA MET A 74 -18.19 -13.55 -1.25
C MET A 74 -16.71 -13.44 -1.61
N VAL A 75 -16.41 -13.67 -2.89
CA VAL A 75 -15.11 -13.36 -3.47
C VAL A 75 -15.23 -12.00 -4.11
N ILE A 76 -14.39 -11.06 -3.67
CA ILE A 76 -14.44 -9.67 -4.13
C ILE A 76 -13.20 -9.40 -4.95
N ASP A 77 -13.38 -8.72 -6.07
CA ASP A 77 -12.29 -8.26 -6.91
C ASP A 77 -11.48 -7.16 -6.16
N PRO A 78 -10.14 -7.26 -6.09
CA PRO A 78 -9.29 -6.23 -5.49
C PRO A 78 -9.51 -4.83 -6.08
N HIS A 79 -10.03 -4.69 -7.30
CA HIS A 79 -10.35 -3.39 -7.89
C HIS A 79 -11.40 -2.58 -7.11
N VAL A 80 -12.32 -3.24 -6.40
CA VAL A 80 -13.35 -2.55 -5.59
C VAL A 80 -12.71 -1.88 -4.36
N LEU A 81 -11.71 -2.55 -3.78
CA LEU A 81 -10.91 -1.98 -2.68
C LEU A 81 -10.11 -0.78 -3.20
N ASP A 82 -9.41 -0.93 -4.32
CA ASP A 82 -8.61 0.16 -4.91
C ASP A 82 -9.47 1.39 -5.25
N ALA A 83 -10.69 1.20 -5.77
CA ALA A 83 -11.63 2.28 -6.03
C ALA A 83 -12.02 3.03 -4.75
N THR A 84 -12.34 2.29 -3.67
CA THR A 84 -12.71 2.90 -2.39
C THR A 84 -11.53 3.68 -1.77
N VAL A 85 -10.31 3.18 -1.93
CA VAL A 85 -9.10 3.88 -1.48
C VAL A 85 -8.86 5.16 -2.29
N ARG A 86 -9.06 5.13 -3.61
CA ARG A 86 -8.94 6.32 -4.47
C ARG A 86 -9.91 7.41 -4.05
N ASP A 87 -11.18 7.08 -3.83
CA ASP A 87 -12.19 8.04 -3.37
C ASP A 87 -11.79 8.70 -2.04
N TYR A 88 -11.26 7.89 -1.11
CA TYR A 88 -10.80 8.36 0.19
C TYR A 88 -9.57 9.29 0.07
N LEU A 89 -8.59 8.93 -0.77
CA LEU A 89 -7.37 9.70 -0.95
C LEU A 89 -7.61 10.99 -1.71
N ASN A 90 -8.54 11.03 -2.66
CA ASN A 90 -8.87 12.24 -3.42
C ASN A 90 -9.28 13.43 -2.53
N THR A 91 -9.89 13.15 -1.38
CA THR A 91 -10.36 14.20 -0.45
C THR A 91 -9.36 14.55 0.65
N ARG A 92 -8.40 13.66 0.94
CA ARG A 92 -7.47 13.82 2.09
C ARG A 92 -6.00 13.99 1.71
N ALA A 93 -5.58 13.46 0.57
CA ALA A 93 -4.18 13.52 0.15
C ALA A 93 -3.88 14.87 -0.54
N PRO A 94 -2.83 15.60 -0.12
CA PRO A 94 -2.42 16.81 -0.82
C PRO A 94 -1.88 16.45 -2.20
N SER A 95 -2.29 17.21 -3.22
CA SER A 95 -1.80 17.05 -4.58
C SER A 95 -0.42 17.70 -4.72
N THR A 96 0.57 16.95 -5.18
CA THR A 96 1.93 17.44 -5.44
C THR A 96 2.40 16.94 -6.79
N MET A 97 3.21 17.73 -7.48
CA MET A 97 3.77 17.38 -8.79
C MET A 97 5.02 16.52 -8.62
N ALA A 98 5.06 15.37 -9.28
CA ALA A 98 6.24 14.53 -9.38
C ALA A 98 6.30 13.90 -10.77
N VAL A 99 7.50 13.80 -11.34
CA VAL A 99 7.75 13.17 -12.64
C VAL A 99 8.67 11.98 -12.43
N LEU A 100 8.22 10.78 -12.81
CA LEU A 100 9.00 9.54 -12.62
C LEU A 100 10.25 9.49 -13.52
N GLN A 101 10.08 9.88 -14.78
CA GLN A 101 11.14 9.95 -15.78
C GLN A 101 11.21 11.37 -16.34
N GLY A 102 11.81 12.26 -15.56
CA GLY A 102 11.96 13.66 -15.93
C GLY A 102 12.94 13.82 -17.10
N LEU A 103 12.52 14.55 -18.13
CA LEU A 103 13.43 15.06 -19.15
C LEU A 103 13.86 16.48 -18.77
N LYS A 104 15.14 16.78 -18.95
CA LYS A 104 15.65 18.13 -18.70
C LYS A 104 15.12 19.08 -19.78
N VAL A 105 14.34 20.06 -19.34
CA VAL A 105 13.86 21.17 -20.18
C VAL A 105 14.67 22.41 -19.81
N ILE A 106 15.14 23.15 -20.82
CA ILE A 106 15.85 24.42 -20.64
C ILE A 106 15.03 25.50 -21.30
N ILE A 107 14.64 26.51 -20.53
CA ILE A 107 13.92 27.67 -21.05
C ILE A 107 14.94 28.72 -21.51
N GLN A 108 14.95 29.05 -22.80
CA GLN A 108 15.96 29.96 -23.36
C GLN A 108 15.68 31.43 -23.02
N ASN A 109 14.41 31.84 -22.98
CA ASN A 109 13.99 33.24 -22.84
C ASN A 109 13.47 33.54 -21.42
N PHE A 110 14.04 32.89 -20.39
CA PHE A 110 13.53 33.01 -19.02
C PHE A 110 13.65 34.45 -18.47
N ASP A 111 14.79 35.11 -18.72
CA ASP A 111 15.08 36.46 -18.21
C ASP A 111 14.28 37.56 -18.92
N GLU A 112 13.79 37.31 -20.15
CA GLU A 112 12.99 38.27 -20.91
C GLU A 112 11.53 38.33 -20.45
N MET A 113 11.05 37.31 -19.72
CA MET A 113 9.65 37.17 -19.34
C MET A 113 9.31 37.72 -17.95
N ASP A 114 10.29 38.21 -17.18
CA ASP A 114 10.10 38.78 -15.82
C ASP A 114 9.20 37.91 -14.92
N LEU A 115 9.31 36.58 -15.01
CA LEU A 115 8.47 35.67 -14.24
C LEU A 115 8.95 35.57 -12.79
N THR A 116 8.01 35.50 -11.85
CA THR A 116 8.34 35.22 -10.44
C THR A 116 8.91 33.79 -10.33
N PRO A 117 10.02 33.59 -9.58
CA PRO A 117 10.69 32.29 -9.48
C PRO A 117 9.92 31.22 -8.68
N PHE A 118 8.71 31.55 -8.21
CA PHE A 118 7.84 30.67 -7.47
C PHE A 118 6.40 30.77 -7.96
N VAL A 119 5.69 29.64 -7.95
CA VAL A 119 4.24 29.59 -8.18
C VAL A 119 3.57 28.99 -6.94
N MET A 120 2.44 29.58 -6.56
CA MET A 120 1.57 29.05 -5.51
C MET A 120 0.63 28.01 -6.12
N VAL A 121 0.73 26.76 -5.66
CA VAL A 121 -0.13 25.66 -6.12
C VAL A 121 -1.06 25.26 -4.98
N PRO A 122 -2.39 25.18 -5.22
CA PRO A 122 -3.34 24.69 -4.22
C PRO A 122 -3.20 23.18 -4.01
N ASP A 123 -3.30 22.72 -2.76
CA ASP A 123 -3.15 21.30 -2.40
C ASP A 123 -4.38 20.46 -2.80
N PHE A 124 -5.58 21.05 -2.73
CA PHE A 124 -6.86 20.38 -2.95
C PHE A 124 -7.67 21.12 -4.04
N PRO A 125 -7.56 20.71 -5.31
CA PRO A 125 -8.25 21.41 -6.40
C PRO A 125 -9.77 21.24 -6.38
N SER A 126 -10.27 20.17 -5.79
CA SER A 126 -11.72 19.86 -5.76
C SER A 126 -12.50 20.65 -4.72
N ASP A 127 -11.85 21.13 -3.65
CA ASP A 127 -12.52 21.80 -2.54
C ASP A 127 -12.20 23.30 -2.53
N PRO A 128 -13.15 24.18 -2.93
CA PRO A 128 -12.90 25.63 -3.00
C PRO A 128 -12.70 26.28 -1.63
N MET A 129 -13.03 25.56 -0.54
CA MET A 129 -12.88 26.05 0.85
C MET A 129 -11.47 25.79 1.42
N CYS A 130 -10.67 24.94 0.78
CA CYS A 130 -9.35 24.59 1.29
C CYS A 130 -8.32 25.64 0.85
N THR A 131 -7.89 26.50 1.78
CA THR A 131 -6.92 27.59 1.54
C THR A 131 -5.45 27.12 1.60
N LYS A 132 -5.20 25.82 1.66
CA LYS A 132 -3.84 25.28 1.80
C LYS A 132 -3.14 25.26 0.45
N ASN A 133 -2.09 26.07 0.34
CA ASN A 133 -1.26 26.16 -0.85
C ASN A 133 0.20 25.91 -0.48
N HIS A 134 0.93 25.24 -1.36
CA HIS A 134 2.38 25.08 -1.26
C HIS A 134 3.11 25.89 -2.34
N LYS A 135 4.36 26.26 -2.06
CA LYS A 135 5.24 26.99 -2.97
C LYS A 135 6.04 26.01 -3.81
N VAL A 136 6.00 26.17 -5.13
CA VAL A 136 6.85 25.41 -6.06
C VAL A 136 7.84 26.39 -6.70
N ALA A 137 9.13 26.09 -6.58
CA ALA A 137 10.21 26.88 -7.17
C ALA A 137 10.50 26.43 -8.60
N PHE A 138 10.84 27.38 -9.47
CA PHE A 138 11.27 27.12 -10.84
C PHE A 138 12.68 27.69 -11.07
N ASP A 139 13.52 26.85 -11.66
CA ASP A 139 14.86 27.21 -12.14
C ASP A 139 14.93 27.01 -13.66
N ARG A 140 16.00 27.54 -14.27
CA ARG A 140 16.26 27.52 -15.70
C ARG A 140 16.57 26.14 -16.29
#